data_AF-A0ABD2RVL5-F1
#
_entry.id   AF-A0ABD2RVL5-F1
#
_cell.length_a   1.000
_cell.length_b   1.000
_cell.length_c   1.000
_cell.angle_alpha   90.00
_cell.angle_beta   90.00
_cell.angle_gamma   90.00
#
_symmetry.space_group_name_H-M   'P 1'
#
loop_
_entity.id
_entity.type
_entity.pdbx_description
1 polymer ?
#
loop_
_entity_poly.entity_id
_entity_poly.type
_entity_poly.pdbx_seq_one_letter_code
_entity_poly.pdbx_strand_id
1 'polypeptide(L)'
;MFKYYILIPSLTLLISIPIIFYLAPSILPQRQIPISLPDELDDLSLFHKAIAADSTFLKKPSRKHPSNKFRLGSTTVRRPKIAFLFLTNSDLHFEPLWHKFFNASDPHLYNIYIHADPTVKITPPMGVFADRFIHAKRTQRSSPTLISATRRLLAHALLDDPDNAYFALISQHCIPLHSFNYFYNFLLDTQKLSRKMEFPSYIEILTESPALLDRYNARGENVMEPEVSFDKFRVGSQFFVITRKHSLMVIKDSKLWRKFKKPCVKIQSCYPEEHYFPTLLSMEDPNGCTRHTLTRVNWTDSVGGHPHTYQPPEVSPELIYKLRESNSTYSYMFARKFSPDSLKSLMEMADSVIFKD
;
A
#
# COMPACT_ATOMS: atom_id res chain seq x y z
N MET A 1 24.58 -25.29 -56.46
CA MET A 1 24.09 -26.04 -55.27
C MET A 1 24.56 -25.49 -53.92
N PHE A 2 25.59 -24.63 -53.83
CA PHE A 2 26.12 -24.13 -52.53
C PHE A 2 25.37 -22.93 -51.88
N LYS A 3 24.55 -22.18 -52.63
CA LYS A 3 23.90 -20.95 -52.10
C LYS A 3 22.68 -21.19 -51.19
N TYR A 4 22.03 -22.36 -51.29
CA TYR A 4 20.85 -22.68 -50.48
C TYR A 4 21.18 -23.21 -49.08
N TYR A 5 22.37 -23.77 -48.88
CA TYR A 5 22.80 -24.33 -47.60
C TYR A 5 23.06 -23.27 -46.50
N ILE A 6 23.33 -22.03 -46.89
CA ILE A 6 23.55 -20.91 -45.94
C ILE A 6 22.25 -20.12 -45.72
N LEU A 7 21.40 -20.04 -46.75
CA LEU A 7 20.17 -19.24 -46.70
C LEU A 7 19.13 -19.81 -45.72
N ILE A 8 18.97 -21.13 -45.70
CA ILE A 8 17.98 -21.82 -44.86
C ILE A 8 18.29 -21.68 -43.36
N PRO A 9 19.52 -21.95 -42.86
CA PRO A 9 19.87 -21.72 -41.46
C PRO A 9 19.83 -20.24 -41.07
N SER A 10 20.18 -19.32 -41.98
CA SER A 10 20.11 -17.88 -41.72
C SER A 10 18.68 -17.38 -41.56
N LEU A 11 17.75 -17.86 -42.40
CA LEU A 11 16.33 -17.51 -42.34
C LEU A 11 15.63 -18.14 -41.12
N THR A 12 16.00 -19.37 -40.75
CA THR A 12 15.49 -20.00 -39.52
C THR A 12 15.99 -19.28 -38.26
N LEU A 13 17.24 -18.83 -38.22
CA LEU A 13 17.75 -18.01 -37.11
C LEU A 13 17.01 -16.66 -37.01
N LEU A 14 16.77 -16.00 -38.16
CA LEU A 14 16.05 -14.72 -38.25
C LEU A 14 14.59 -14.81 -37.79
N ILE A 15 13.93 -15.96 -38.00
CA ILE A 15 12.53 -16.18 -37.59
C ILE A 15 12.45 -16.69 -36.14
N SER A 16 13.38 -17.54 -35.71
CA SER A 16 13.38 -18.12 -34.36
C SER A 16 13.79 -17.13 -33.27
N ILE A 17 14.73 -16.21 -33.54
CA ILE A 17 15.19 -15.23 -32.54
C ILE A 17 14.03 -14.33 -32.06
N PRO A 18 13.23 -13.68 -32.94
CA PRO A 18 12.07 -12.90 -32.52
C PRO A 18 11.02 -13.74 -31.78
N ILE A 19 10.76 -14.97 -32.24
CA ILE A 19 9.81 -15.89 -31.58
C ILE A 19 10.30 -16.25 -30.18
N ILE A 20 11.60 -16.49 -29.99
CA ILE A 20 12.21 -16.70 -28.68
C ILE A 20 12.11 -15.43 -27.83
N PHE A 21 12.39 -14.23 -28.36
CA PHE A 21 12.23 -13.00 -27.57
C PHE A 21 10.77 -12.69 -27.20
N TYR A 22 9.79 -13.09 -28.03
CA TYR A 22 8.37 -12.91 -27.76
C TYR A 22 7.77 -14.00 -26.86
N LEU A 23 8.23 -15.26 -26.97
CA LEU A 23 7.69 -16.39 -26.20
C LEU A 23 8.54 -16.76 -24.96
N ALA A 24 9.84 -16.45 -24.93
CA ALA A 24 10.69 -16.75 -23.77
C ALA A 24 10.27 -16.05 -22.47
N PRO A 25 9.76 -14.80 -22.47
CA PRO A 25 9.19 -14.20 -21.25
C PRO A 25 7.98 -14.98 -20.70
N SER A 26 7.27 -15.69 -21.58
CA SER A 26 6.11 -16.55 -21.25
C SER A 26 6.53 -17.97 -20.83
N ILE A 27 7.69 -18.44 -21.29
CA ILE A 27 8.20 -19.82 -21.10
C ILE A 27 9.21 -19.90 -19.95
N LEU A 28 9.96 -18.83 -19.65
CA LEU A 28 10.89 -18.79 -18.53
C LEU A 28 10.15 -18.40 -17.24
N PRO A 29 10.31 -19.16 -16.13
CA PRO A 29 9.69 -18.79 -14.86
C PRO A 29 10.19 -17.41 -14.43
N GLN A 30 9.25 -16.49 -14.20
CA GLN A 30 9.54 -15.12 -13.80
C GLN A 30 10.38 -15.13 -12.51
N ARG A 31 11.68 -14.89 -12.58
CA ARG A 31 12.52 -15.01 -11.38
C ARG A 31 12.22 -13.85 -10.43
N GLN A 32 11.88 -14.18 -9.19
CA GLN A 32 11.72 -13.16 -8.17
C GLN A 32 13.07 -12.53 -7.84
N ILE A 33 13.06 -11.22 -7.64
CA ILE A 33 14.23 -10.46 -7.22
C ILE A 33 14.44 -10.70 -5.72
N PRO A 34 15.61 -11.24 -5.32
CA PRO A 34 15.93 -11.41 -3.91
C PRO A 34 16.21 -10.03 -3.27
N ILE A 35 15.86 -9.89 -1.99
CA ILE A 35 16.32 -8.76 -1.17
C ILE A 35 17.78 -9.03 -0.82
N SER A 36 18.67 -8.10 -1.14
CA SER A 36 20.09 -8.26 -0.83
C SER A 36 20.36 -8.13 0.67
N LEU A 37 21.44 -8.75 1.17
CA LEU A 37 21.83 -8.61 2.57
C LEU A 37 22.11 -7.14 2.97
N PRO A 38 22.83 -6.33 2.17
CA PRO A 38 22.97 -4.90 2.46
C PRO A 38 21.63 -4.17 2.57
N ASP A 39 20.69 -4.46 1.66
CA ASP A 39 19.36 -3.84 1.70
C ASP A 39 18.59 -4.23 2.96
N GLU A 40 18.70 -5.48 3.39
CA GLU A 40 18.07 -5.96 4.63
C GLU A 40 18.69 -5.30 5.88
N LEU A 41 20.00 -5.14 5.92
CA LEU A 41 20.69 -4.49 7.05
C LEU A 41 20.35 -2.99 7.15
N ASP A 42 20.28 -2.31 6.01
CA ASP A 42 19.87 -0.91 5.93
C ASP A 42 18.42 -0.73 6.43
N ASP A 43 17.49 -1.59 6.01
CA ASP A 43 16.12 -1.59 6.51
C ASP A 43 16.05 -1.82 8.02
N LEU A 44 16.80 -2.80 8.54
CA LEU A 44 16.87 -3.07 9.97
C LEU A 44 17.40 -1.87 10.75
N SER A 45 18.43 -1.18 10.23
CA SER A 45 18.93 0.05 10.86
C SER A 45 17.87 1.14 10.90
N LEU A 46 17.14 1.36 9.81
CA LEU A 46 16.03 2.31 9.75
C LEU A 46 14.93 1.95 10.74
N PHE A 47 14.52 0.68 10.79
CA PHE A 47 13.48 0.21 11.70
C PHE A 47 13.88 0.41 13.16
N HIS A 48 15.11 0.09 13.53
CA HIS A 48 15.62 0.34 14.88
C HIS A 48 15.60 1.82 15.25
N LYS A 49 16.00 2.71 14.33
CA LYS A 49 15.93 4.17 14.56
C LYS A 49 14.49 4.63 14.78
N ALA A 50 13.55 4.21 13.93
CA ALA A 50 12.14 4.56 14.06
C ALA A 50 11.52 4.05 15.38
N ILE A 51 11.82 2.80 15.77
CA ILE A 51 11.35 2.20 17.03
C ILE A 51 11.92 2.92 18.26
N ALA A 52 13.22 3.27 18.21
CA ALA A 52 13.88 4.00 19.29
C ALA A 52 13.30 5.41 19.42
N ALA A 53 13.12 6.12 18.31
CA ALA A 53 12.51 7.46 18.29
C ALA A 53 11.10 7.43 18.89
N ASP A 54 10.26 6.48 18.48
CA ASP A 54 8.91 6.32 19.03
C ASP A 54 8.89 6.08 20.54
N SER A 55 9.82 5.24 21.02
CA SER A 55 10.00 5.00 22.46
C SER A 55 10.43 6.27 23.23
N THR A 56 11.19 7.17 22.60
CA THR A 56 11.56 8.46 23.20
C THR A 56 10.44 9.48 23.19
N PHE A 57 9.59 9.47 22.16
CA PHE A 57 8.40 10.33 22.10
C PHE A 57 7.41 9.98 23.22
N LEU A 58 7.25 8.68 23.52
CA LEU A 58 6.45 8.20 24.64
C LEU A 58 7.06 8.51 26.02
N LYS A 59 8.39 8.73 26.11
CA LYS A 59 9.11 9.02 27.36
C LYS A 59 9.31 10.50 27.66
N LYS A 60 9.18 11.40 26.68
CA LYS A 60 9.16 12.85 26.98
C LYS A 60 7.90 13.15 27.80
N PRO A 61 8.01 13.71 29.01
CA PRO A 61 6.85 14.14 29.76
C PRO A 61 6.28 15.42 29.15
N SER A 62 5.64 15.33 27.99
CA SER A 62 4.49 16.19 27.74
C SER A 62 3.42 15.71 28.71
N ARG A 63 3.17 16.51 29.74
CA ARG A 63 2.03 16.44 30.66
C ARG A 63 0.93 15.46 30.20
N LYS A 64 0.83 14.36 30.94
CA LYS A 64 -0.28 13.40 30.98
C LYS A 64 -0.48 12.58 29.69
N HIS A 65 -0.46 11.26 29.89
CA HIS A 65 -1.37 10.35 29.19
C HIS A 65 -2.73 11.03 28.96
N PRO A 66 -3.45 10.77 27.86
CA PRO A 66 -4.84 11.15 27.77
C PRO A 66 -5.67 10.23 28.69
N SER A 67 -5.50 10.38 30.00
CA SER A 67 -6.59 10.19 30.93
C SER A 67 -7.59 11.31 30.64
N ASN A 68 -8.77 10.94 30.15
CA ASN A 68 -9.91 11.80 29.82
C ASN A 68 -10.31 12.76 30.95
N LYS A 69 -9.58 13.85 31.14
CA LYS A 69 -10.04 15.04 31.84
C LYS A 69 -9.48 16.26 31.11
N PHE A 70 -10.25 16.78 30.15
CA PHE A 70 -10.04 18.12 29.60
C PHE A 70 -10.07 19.12 30.76
N ARG A 71 -8.90 19.56 31.22
CA ARG A 71 -8.79 20.80 31.98
C ARG A 71 -8.58 21.91 30.96
N LEU A 72 -9.52 22.85 30.94
CA LEU A 72 -9.42 24.13 30.24
C LEU A 72 -8.13 24.83 30.71
N GLY A 73 -7.12 24.89 29.84
CA GLY A 73 -5.84 25.53 30.16
C GLY A 73 -4.83 25.31 29.05
N SER A 74 -4.65 26.37 28.24
CA SER A 74 -3.65 26.56 27.18
C SER A 74 -2.39 25.67 27.26
N THR A 75 -2.40 24.61 26.47
CA THR A 75 -1.23 23.95 25.87
C THR A 75 -1.62 23.71 24.43
N THR A 76 -0.82 24.13 23.45
CA THR A 76 -1.08 23.90 22.02
C THR A 76 -1.37 22.42 21.78
N VAL A 77 -2.65 22.06 21.61
CA VAL A 77 -3.06 20.70 21.30
C VAL A 77 -2.56 20.41 19.89
N ARG A 78 -1.48 19.63 19.78
CA ARG A 78 -0.98 19.19 18.48
C ARG A 78 -2.04 18.29 17.85
N ARG A 79 -2.46 18.63 16.64
CA ARG A 79 -3.50 17.90 15.93
C ARG A 79 -2.88 16.64 15.31
N PRO A 80 -3.51 15.47 15.44
CA PRO A 80 -3.03 14.24 14.81
C PRO A 80 -2.98 14.40 13.29
N LYS A 81 -1.95 13.84 12.67
CA LYS A 81 -1.74 13.87 11.22
C LYS A 81 -2.01 12.52 10.55
N ILE A 82 -2.26 12.56 9.26
CA ILE A 82 -2.32 11.38 8.40
C ILE A 82 -1.07 11.35 7.51
N ALA A 83 -0.30 10.28 7.59
CA ALA A 83 0.79 9.98 6.68
C ALA A 83 0.26 9.28 5.43
N PHE A 84 0.43 9.90 4.27
CA PHE A 84 0.12 9.32 2.97
C PHE A 84 1.39 8.68 2.39
N LEU A 85 1.33 7.37 2.19
CA LEU A 85 2.45 6.54 1.78
C LEU A 85 2.24 6.12 0.32
N PHE A 86 2.86 6.84 -0.61
CA PHE A 86 2.78 6.54 -2.03
C PHE A 86 3.83 5.49 -2.40
N LEU A 87 3.39 4.32 -2.82
CA LEU A 87 4.24 3.26 -3.36
C LEU A 87 4.01 3.21 -4.88
N THR A 88 5.02 3.63 -5.65
CA THR A 88 4.89 3.80 -7.10
C THR A 88 6.03 3.15 -7.88
N ASN A 89 5.72 2.71 -9.10
CA ASN A 89 6.68 2.29 -10.11
C ASN A 89 6.43 2.98 -11.46
N SER A 90 5.84 4.17 -11.44
CA SER A 90 5.73 5.10 -12.57
C SER A 90 5.48 6.52 -12.06
N ASP A 91 5.27 7.49 -12.96
CA ASP A 91 4.84 8.82 -12.58
C ASP A 91 3.51 8.79 -11.81
N LEU A 92 3.34 9.75 -10.88
CA LEU A 92 2.09 10.00 -10.19
C LEU A 92 1.14 10.74 -11.13
N HIS A 93 0.57 10.06 -12.12
CA HIS A 93 -0.29 10.70 -13.11
C HIS A 93 -1.49 11.45 -12.51
N PHE A 94 -1.99 11.02 -11.35
CA PHE A 94 -3.07 11.68 -10.63
C PHE A 94 -2.59 12.78 -9.66
N GLU A 95 -1.32 13.19 -9.70
CA GLU A 95 -0.75 14.28 -8.90
C GLU A 95 -1.64 15.55 -8.93
N PRO A 96 -2.20 16.01 -10.07
CA PRO A 96 -3.08 17.19 -10.08
C PRO A 96 -4.37 17.03 -9.27
N LEU A 97 -4.95 15.82 -9.25
CA LEU A 97 -6.14 15.53 -8.45
C LEU A 97 -5.80 15.49 -6.96
N TRP A 98 -4.66 14.88 -6.62
CA TRP A 98 -4.15 14.88 -5.26
C TRP A 98 -3.75 16.28 -4.77
N HIS A 99 -3.23 17.16 -5.63
CA HIS A 99 -3.00 18.57 -5.30
C HIS A 99 -4.29 19.24 -4.85
N LYS A 100 -5.41 19.01 -5.54
CA LYS A 100 -6.72 19.53 -5.10
C LYS A 100 -7.16 18.96 -3.75
N PHE A 101 -6.97 17.65 -3.55
CA PHE A 101 -7.26 16.98 -2.28
C PHE A 101 -6.47 17.60 -1.11
N PHE A 102 -5.18 17.86 -1.29
CA PHE A 102 -4.29 18.38 -0.24
C PHE A 102 -4.29 19.91 -0.08
N ASN A 103 -4.51 20.69 -1.14
CA ASN A 103 -4.53 22.15 -1.06
C ASN A 103 -5.83 22.70 -0.44
N ALA A 104 -6.90 21.90 -0.46
CA ALA A 104 -8.15 22.24 0.21
C ALA A 104 -8.11 22.01 1.75
N SER A 105 -6.96 21.62 2.30
CA SER A 105 -6.78 21.29 3.72
C SER A 105 -5.62 22.03 4.38
N ASP A 106 -5.62 22.02 5.72
CA ASP A 106 -4.53 22.57 6.52
C ASP A 106 -3.27 21.68 6.35
N PRO A 107 -2.13 22.24 5.85
CA PRO A 107 -0.91 21.48 5.60
C PRO A 107 -0.29 20.87 6.87
N HIS A 108 -0.74 21.29 8.06
CA HIS A 108 -0.32 20.69 9.33
C HIS A 108 -1.13 19.44 9.72
N LEU A 109 -2.03 18.94 8.87
CA LEU A 109 -2.84 17.74 9.14
C LEU A 109 -2.38 16.49 8.41
N TYR A 110 -1.36 16.59 7.55
CA TYR A 110 -0.85 15.45 6.81
C TYR A 110 0.65 15.54 6.54
N ASN A 111 1.22 14.39 6.20
CA ASN A 111 2.57 14.26 5.66
C ASN A 111 2.52 13.31 4.45
N ILE A 112 3.42 13.50 3.49
CA ILE A 112 3.49 12.70 2.26
C ILE A 112 4.88 12.06 2.19
N TYR A 113 4.91 10.75 1.89
CA TYR A 113 6.13 9.97 1.71
C TYR A 113 6.00 9.15 0.43
N ILE A 114 7.01 9.21 -0.44
CA ILE A 114 6.96 8.57 -1.75
C ILE A 114 8.11 7.57 -1.86
N HIS A 115 7.77 6.30 -2.05
CA HIS A 115 8.70 5.25 -2.44
C HIS A 115 8.50 4.96 -3.92
N ALA A 116 9.45 5.44 -4.72
CA ALA A 116 9.53 5.21 -6.16
C ALA A 116 10.48 4.07 -6.48
N ASP A 117 10.06 3.09 -7.27
CA ASP A 117 10.98 2.07 -7.74
C ASP A 117 12.17 2.72 -8.48
N PRO A 118 13.42 2.50 -8.01
CA PRO A 118 14.59 3.18 -8.57
C PRO A 118 14.95 2.73 -9.99
N THR A 119 14.29 1.69 -10.51
CA THR A 119 14.50 1.20 -11.89
C THR A 119 13.65 1.94 -12.92
N VAL A 120 12.71 2.80 -12.48
CA VAL A 120 11.92 3.63 -13.38
C VAL A 120 12.36 5.09 -13.29
N LYS A 121 12.36 5.77 -14.43
CA LYS A 121 12.57 7.22 -14.46
C LYS A 121 11.26 7.89 -14.09
N ILE A 122 11.26 8.62 -12.98
CA ILE A 122 10.10 9.40 -12.53
C ILE A 122 10.37 10.88 -12.75
N THR A 123 9.36 11.57 -13.25
CA THR A 123 9.33 13.03 -13.34
C THR A 123 9.27 13.61 -11.94
N PRO A 124 10.21 14.48 -11.52
CA PRO A 124 10.15 15.11 -10.21
C PRO A 124 8.79 15.80 -9.99
N PRO A 125 8.02 15.42 -8.97
CA PRO A 125 6.72 15.99 -8.72
C PRO A 125 6.86 17.39 -8.12
N MET A 126 5.81 18.20 -8.24
CA MET A 126 5.81 19.59 -7.80
C MET A 126 4.85 19.78 -6.61
N GLY A 127 4.75 21.02 -6.11
CA GLY A 127 3.80 21.40 -5.07
C GLY A 127 3.93 20.57 -3.79
N VAL A 128 2.83 20.04 -3.27
CA VAL A 128 2.81 19.27 -2.00
C VAL A 128 3.68 18.00 -2.02
N PHE A 129 3.98 17.48 -3.22
CA PHE A 129 4.79 16.29 -3.44
C PHE A 129 6.29 16.57 -3.62
N ALA A 130 6.69 17.84 -3.75
CA ALA A 130 8.09 18.21 -3.85
C ALA A 130 8.89 17.75 -2.61
N ASP A 131 10.08 17.18 -2.84
CA ASP A 131 10.99 16.68 -1.81
C ASP A 131 10.39 15.64 -0.84
N ARG A 132 9.37 14.88 -1.30
CA ARG A 132 8.71 13.83 -0.51
C ARG A 132 9.24 12.42 -0.75
N PHE A 133 10.23 12.25 -1.62
CA PHE A 133 10.82 10.93 -1.86
C PHE A 133 11.63 10.45 -0.66
N ILE A 134 11.41 9.20 -0.28
CA ILE A 134 12.28 8.47 0.65
C ILE A 134 13.35 7.71 -0.13
N HIS A 135 14.38 7.23 0.56
CA HIS A 135 15.31 6.29 -0.04
C HIS A 135 14.57 5.00 -0.43
N ALA A 136 14.59 4.65 -1.71
CA ALA A 136 13.78 3.58 -2.27
C ALA A 136 14.64 2.42 -2.80
N LYS A 137 14.04 1.24 -2.82
CA LYS A 137 14.67 0.01 -3.33
C LYS A 137 13.79 -0.64 -4.38
N ARG A 138 14.37 -1.52 -5.20
CA ARG A 138 13.62 -2.17 -6.29
C ARG A 138 12.44 -2.96 -5.74
N THR A 139 11.31 -2.85 -6.42
CA THR A 139 10.07 -3.56 -6.11
C THR A 139 9.67 -4.47 -7.26
N GLN A 140 8.96 -5.54 -6.92
CA GLN A 140 8.42 -6.44 -7.92
C GLN A 140 7.10 -7.01 -7.40
N ARG A 141 6.11 -7.08 -8.29
CA ARG A 141 4.85 -7.76 -7.99
C ARG A 141 5.12 -9.21 -7.58
N SER A 142 4.29 -9.72 -6.68
CA SER A 142 4.41 -11.09 -6.19
C SER A 142 5.73 -11.37 -5.48
N SER A 143 6.47 -10.35 -5.03
CA SER A 143 7.77 -10.48 -4.36
C SER A 143 7.76 -9.82 -2.99
N PRO A 144 8.51 -10.34 -2.00
CA PRO A 144 8.63 -9.72 -0.68
C PRO A 144 9.19 -8.29 -0.70
N THR A 145 9.78 -7.86 -1.82
CA THR A 145 10.24 -6.49 -2.04
C THR A 145 9.13 -5.45 -1.84
N LEU A 146 7.87 -5.76 -2.19
CA LEU A 146 6.73 -4.87 -1.92
C LEU A 146 6.43 -4.72 -0.42
N ILE A 147 6.55 -5.80 0.36
CA ILE A 147 6.44 -5.72 1.83
C ILE A 147 7.56 -4.85 2.39
N SER A 148 8.81 -5.07 1.96
CA SER A 148 9.96 -4.29 2.42
C SER A 148 9.81 -2.80 2.09
N ALA A 149 9.35 -2.45 0.88
CA ALA A 149 9.05 -1.08 0.50
C ALA A 149 7.98 -0.43 1.38
N THR A 150 6.87 -1.13 1.65
CA THR A 150 5.82 -0.65 2.55
C THR A 150 6.34 -0.48 3.99
N ARG A 151 7.11 -1.43 4.52
CA ARG A 151 7.74 -1.31 5.84
C ARG A 151 8.69 -0.11 5.91
N ARG A 152 9.41 0.18 4.84
CA ARG A 152 10.29 1.35 4.71
C ARG A 152 9.50 2.67 4.75
N LEU A 153 8.42 2.76 3.98
CA LEU A 153 7.48 3.90 4.03
C LEU A 153 6.96 4.14 5.45
N LEU A 154 6.49 3.07 6.12
CA LEU A 154 6.02 3.16 7.51
C LEU A 154 7.12 3.65 8.46
N ALA A 155 8.34 3.13 8.33
CA ALA A 155 9.44 3.50 9.20
C ALA A 155 9.89 4.95 9.02
N HIS A 156 9.97 5.45 7.78
CA HIS A 156 10.24 6.87 7.52
C HIS A 156 9.17 7.76 8.13
N ALA A 157 7.89 7.44 7.91
CA ALA A 157 6.78 8.24 8.44
C ALA A 157 6.70 8.20 9.97
N LEU A 158 7.05 7.08 10.61
CA LEU A 158 7.11 6.95 12.07
C LEU A 158 8.26 7.75 12.69
N LEU A 159 9.41 7.77 12.01
CA LEU A 159 10.61 8.47 12.46
C LEU A 159 10.50 9.99 12.28
N ASP A 160 9.91 10.42 11.17
CA ASP A 160 9.84 11.83 10.76
C ASP A 160 8.92 12.66 11.66
N ASP A 161 7.71 12.18 11.94
CA ASP A 161 6.71 12.95 12.68
C ASP A 161 5.99 12.11 13.75
N PRO A 162 6.10 12.46 15.06
CA PRO A 162 5.35 11.79 16.12
C PRO A 162 3.84 12.03 16.04
N ASP A 163 3.40 13.09 15.37
CA ASP A 163 1.98 13.44 15.26
C ASP A 163 1.28 12.61 14.16
N ASN A 164 2.01 11.86 13.33
CA ASN A 164 1.44 10.88 12.40
C ASN A 164 0.69 9.78 13.17
N ALA A 165 -0.64 9.86 13.16
CA ALA A 165 -1.56 8.98 13.87
C ALA A 165 -2.09 7.84 12.98
N TYR A 166 -2.26 8.11 11.69
CA TYR A 166 -2.72 7.17 10.66
C TYR A 166 -1.79 7.13 9.45
N PHE A 167 -1.74 5.98 8.79
CA PHE A 167 -0.82 5.68 7.70
C PHE A 167 -1.62 5.04 6.56
N ALA A 168 -1.83 5.81 5.48
CA ALA A 168 -2.61 5.41 4.32
C ALA A 168 -1.67 4.96 3.19
N LEU A 169 -1.68 3.67 2.84
CA LEU A 169 -0.90 3.15 1.72
C LEU A 169 -1.66 3.30 0.40
N ILE A 170 -1.03 3.92 -0.58
CA ILE A 170 -1.63 4.35 -1.84
C ILE A 170 -0.69 4.02 -3.01
N SER A 171 -1.24 3.65 -4.17
CA SER A 171 -0.47 3.49 -5.41
C SER A 171 -0.70 4.65 -6.35
N GLN A 172 0.13 4.77 -7.39
CA GLN A 172 -0.04 5.79 -8.43
C GLN A 172 -1.35 5.65 -9.22
N HIS A 173 -2.05 4.52 -9.12
CA HIS A 173 -3.31 4.28 -9.80
C HIS A 173 -4.54 4.48 -8.89
N CYS A 174 -4.32 4.96 -7.67
CA CYS A 174 -5.39 5.25 -6.73
C CYS A 174 -5.83 6.72 -6.87
N ILE A 175 -7.13 6.95 -6.67
CA ILE A 175 -7.72 8.28 -6.55
C ILE A 175 -8.46 8.42 -5.22
N PRO A 176 -8.57 9.63 -4.66
CA PRO A 176 -9.53 9.90 -3.57
C PRO A 176 -10.96 9.88 -4.10
N LEU A 177 -11.90 9.48 -3.24
CA LEU A 177 -13.35 9.50 -3.52
C LEU A 177 -14.11 10.57 -2.73
N HIS A 178 -13.46 11.16 -1.73
CA HIS A 178 -13.99 12.16 -0.80
C HIS A 178 -12.98 13.28 -0.59
N SER A 179 -13.39 14.43 -0.05
CA SER A 179 -12.43 15.49 0.31
C SER A 179 -11.51 15.06 1.46
N PHE A 180 -10.39 15.76 1.60
CA PHE A 180 -9.48 15.55 2.73
C PHE A 180 -10.19 15.76 4.07
N ASN A 181 -11.01 16.79 4.19
CA ASN A 181 -11.70 17.11 5.44
C ASN A 181 -12.67 16.01 5.84
N TYR A 182 -13.40 15.43 4.88
CA TYR A 182 -14.25 14.28 5.13
C TYR A 182 -13.45 13.07 5.61
N PHE A 183 -12.35 12.73 4.92
CA PHE A 183 -11.50 11.61 5.31
C PHE A 183 -10.83 11.81 6.67
N TYR A 184 -10.32 13.02 6.93
CA TYR A 184 -9.70 13.37 8.20
C TYR A 184 -10.70 13.27 9.36
N ASN A 185 -11.89 13.83 9.21
CA ASN A 185 -12.96 13.72 10.20
C ASN A 185 -13.42 12.27 10.35
N PHE A 186 -13.50 11.50 9.26
CA PHE A 186 -13.84 10.08 9.34
C PHE A 186 -12.89 9.30 10.26
N LEU A 187 -11.58 9.53 10.14
CA LEU A 187 -10.57 8.82 10.93
C LEU A 187 -10.42 9.35 12.37
N LEU A 188 -10.54 10.66 12.56
CA LEU A 188 -10.12 11.35 13.78
C LEU A 188 -11.27 12.02 14.54
N ASP A 189 -12.52 11.80 14.13
CA ASP A 189 -13.68 12.22 14.89
C ASP A 189 -13.81 11.41 16.18
N THR A 190 -13.51 12.08 17.30
CA THR A 190 -13.58 11.53 18.65
C THR A 190 -14.98 11.09 19.05
N GLN A 191 -16.04 11.58 18.39
CA GLN A 191 -17.40 11.13 18.67
C GLN A 191 -17.66 9.70 18.20
N LYS A 192 -16.80 9.17 17.31
CA LYS A 192 -16.84 7.79 16.78
C LYS A 192 -15.88 6.85 17.51
N LEU A 193 -15.24 7.29 18.59
CA LEU A 193 -14.40 6.43 19.43
C LEU A 193 -15.18 5.17 19.82
N SER A 194 -14.54 4.01 19.58
CA SER A 194 -15.13 2.71 19.91
C SER A 194 -15.49 2.65 21.40
N ARG A 195 -16.28 1.64 21.82
CA ARG A 195 -16.55 1.39 23.25
C ARG A 195 -15.29 1.29 24.11
N LYS A 196 -14.13 1.01 23.49
CA LYS A 196 -12.80 0.90 24.12
C LYS A 196 -11.98 2.19 24.04
N MET A 197 -12.52 3.25 23.46
CA MET A 197 -11.83 4.52 23.22
C MET A 197 -10.54 4.36 22.41
N GLU A 198 -10.51 3.40 21.48
CA GLU A 198 -9.41 3.22 20.53
C GLU A 198 -9.90 3.38 19.10
N PHE A 199 -9.07 4.02 18.30
CA PHE A 199 -9.21 4.20 16.87
C PHE A 199 -8.82 2.90 16.13
N PRO A 200 -9.70 2.31 15.31
CA PRO A 200 -9.40 1.05 14.64
C PRO A 200 -8.53 1.28 13.39
N SER A 201 -7.89 0.21 12.94
CA SER A 201 -7.23 0.16 11.63
C SER A 201 -8.11 -0.48 10.57
N TYR A 202 -8.00 0.05 9.35
CA TYR A 202 -8.79 -0.34 8.20
C TYR A 202 -7.92 -1.11 7.22
N ILE A 203 -7.94 -2.42 7.40
CA ILE A 203 -7.23 -3.40 6.56
C ILE A 203 -8.20 -4.56 6.31
N GLU A 204 -8.24 -5.05 5.08
CA GLU A 204 -9.03 -6.23 4.74
C GLU A 204 -8.36 -7.48 5.32
N ILE A 205 -9.13 -8.29 6.05
CA ILE A 205 -8.65 -9.54 6.65
C ILE A 205 -9.66 -10.64 6.33
N LEU A 206 -9.35 -11.45 5.32
CA LEU A 206 -10.16 -12.58 4.90
C LEU A 206 -9.68 -13.84 5.60
N THR A 207 -10.62 -14.52 6.26
CA THR A 207 -10.43 -15.84 6.88
C THR A 207 -10.73 -16.99 5.92
N GLU A 208 -11.49 -16.71 4.86
CA GLU A 208 -11.96 -17.69 3.89
C GLU A 208 -11.71 -17.18 2.47
N SER A 209 -11.10 -18.01 1.64
CA SER A 209 -10.89 -17.77 0.21
C SER A 209 -10.61 -19.10 -0.48
N PRO A 210 -11.16 -19.36 -1.68
CA PRO A 210 -10.83 -20.55 -2.45
C PRO A 210 -9.33 -20.69 -2.72
N ALA A 211 -8.59 -19.58 -2.79
CA ALA A 211 -7.16 -19.55 -3.04
C ALA A 211 -6.30 -19.60 -1.77
N LEU A 212 -6.88 -19.72 -0.57
CA LEU A 212 -6.16 -19.55 0.69
C LEU A 212 -5.04 -20.59 0.87
N LEU A 213 -5.32 -21.86 0.57
CA LEU A 213 -4.35 -22.95 0.69
C LEU A 213 -3.19 -22.79 -0.29
N ASP A 214 -3.47 -22.43 -1.54
CA ASP A 214 -2.45 -22.17 -2.55
C ASP A 214 -1.58 -20.95 -2.18
N ARG A 215 -2.20 -19.90 -1.64
CA ARG A 215 -1.53 -18.69 -1.14
C ARG A 215 -0.64 -18.98 0.07
N TYR A 216 -1.06 -19.87 0.96
CA TYR A 216 -0.29 -20.33 2.12
C TYR A 216 0.96 -21.12 1.68
N ASN A 217 0.77 -22.09 0.78
CA ASN A 217 1.84 -22.95 0.26
C ASN A 217 2.66 -22.31 -0.86
N ALA A 218 2.41 -21.04 -1.22
CA ALA A 218 3.08 -20.37 -2.33
C ALA A 218 4.61 -20.25 -2.17
N ARG A 219 5.12 -20.37 -0.94
CA ARG A 219 6.57 -20.38 -0.60
C ARG A 219 7.14 -21.77 -0.34
N GLY A 220 6.34 -22.82 -0.49
CA GLY A 220 6.69 -24.20 -0.18
C GLY A 220 5.84 -24.75 0.96
N GLU A 221 5.65 -26.07 0.95
CA GLU A 221 4.92 -26.77 2.01
C GLU A 221 5.62 -26.62 3.36
N ASN A 222 4.84 -26.42 4.42
CA ASN A 222 5.31 -26.25 5.80
C ASN A 222 6.29 -25.09 6.03
N VAL A 223 6.53 -24.23 5.04
CA VAL A 223 7.47 -23.10 5.18
C VAL A 223 6.99 -22.10 6.23
N MET A 224 5.68 -21.90 6.34
CA MET A 224 5.05 -20.98 7.29
C MET A 224 5.07 -21.50 8.74
N GLU A 225 5.15 -22.82 8.93
CA GLU A 225 5.19 -23.47 10.25
C GLU A 225 6.55 -23.29 10.95
N PRO A 226 6.60 -23.28 12.30
CA PRO A 226 5.47 -23.22 13.24
C PRO A 226 4.94 -21.79 13.49
N GLU A 227 5.55 -20.76 12.90
CA GLU A 227 5.27 -19.36 13.23
C GLU A 227 3.88 -18.90 12.80
N VAL A 228 3.39 -19.40 11.67
CA VAL A 228 2.04 -19.15 11.16
C VAL A 228 1.44 -20.48 10.74
N SER A 229 0.56 -21.02 11.57
CA SER A 229 -0.26 -22.17 11.20
C SER A 229 -1.33 -21.78 10.18
N PHE A 230 -1.82 -22.74 9.41
CA PHE A 230 -2.79 -22.48 8.33
C PHE A 230 -4.06 -21.76 8.83
N ASP A 231 -4.57 -22.13 10.01
CA ASP A 231 -5.75 -21.51 10.64
C ASP A 231 -5.53 -20.05 11.04
N LYS A 232 -4.28 -19.59 11.12
CA LYS A 232 -3.91 -18.19 11.42
C LYS A 232 -3.54 -17.38 10.18
N PHE A 233 -3.29 -18.02 9.05
CA PHE A 233 -2.96 -17.35 7.81
C PHE A 233 -4.15 -16.54 7.27
N ARG A 234 -3.91 -15.30 6.88
CA ARG A 234 -4.93 -14.40 6.31
C ARG A 234 -4.45 -13.81 5.00
N VAL A 235 -5.41 -13.46 4.17
CA VAL A 235 -5.22 -12.72 2.93
C VAL A 235 -6.11 -11.48 2.93
N GLY A 236 -5.78 -10.50 2.11
CA GLY A 236 -6.58 -9.29 1.94
C GLY A 236 -5.92 -8.31 0.97
N SER A 237 -6.48 -7.12 0.86
CA SER A 237 -5.93 -6.04 0.04
C SER A 237 -4.51 -5.64 0.45
N GLN A 238 -3.67 -5.36 -0.55
CA GLN A 238 -2.39 -4.68 -0.37
C GLN A 238 -2.55 -3.31 0.28
N PHE A 239 -3.67 -2.61 0.04
CA PHE A 239 -3.89 -1.23 0.45
C PHE A 239 -4.69 -1.16 1.76
N PHE A 240 -4.22 -0.32 2.67
CA PHE A 240 -4.78 -0.17 4.01
C PHE A 240 -4.65 1.27 4.52
N VAL A 241 -5.39 1.56 5.60
CA VAL A 241 -5.23 2.74 6.45
C VAL A 241 -5.08 2.25 7.88
N ILE A 242 -3.86 2.25 8.42
CA ILE A 242 -3.57 1.69 9.74
C ILE A 242 -3.09 2.76 10.72
N THR A 243 -3.28 2.51 12.02
CA THR A 243 -2.85 3.42 13.08
C THR A 243 -1.35 3.37 13.30
N ARG A 244 -0.81 4.36 14.02
CA ARG A 244 0.58 4.37 14.48
C ARG A 244 0.96 3.10 15.25
N LYS A 245 0.06 2.62 16.13
CA LYS A 245 0.23 1.37 16.90
C LYS A 245 0.51 0.17 15.97
N HIS A 246 -0.32 -0.04 14.96
CA HIS A 246 -0.13 -1.15 14.02
C HIS A 246 1.04 -0.93 13.06
N SER A 247 1.35 0.32 12.72
CA SER A 247 2.56 0.64 11.93
C SER A 247 3.84 0.26 12.69
N LEU A 248 3.89 0.53 14.00
CA LEU A 248 5.00 0.10 14.86
C LEU A 248 5.10 -1.42 14.98
N MET A 249 3.95 -2.10 15.12
CA MET A 249 3.90 -3.56 15.15
C MET A 249 4.49 -4.18 13.87
N VAL A 250 4.15 -3.62 12.70
CA VAL A 250 4.67 -4.04 11.41
C VAL A 250 6.19 -3.90 11.32
N ILE A 251 6.76 -2.75 11.71
CA ILE A 251 8.22 -2.55 11.59
C ILE A 251 9.01 -3.31 12.67
N LYS A 252 8.39 -3.61 13.81
CA LYS A 252 8.96 -4.44 14.90
C LYS A 252 8.98 -5.92 14.58
N ASP A 253 8.05 -6.40 13.75
CA ASP A 253 7.97 -7.82 13.44
C ASP A 253 9.21 -8.29 12.68
N SER A 254 9.89 -9.28 13.25
CA SER A 254 10.96 -10.05 12.62
C SER A 254 10.58 -11.53 12.45
N LYS A 255 9.57 -12.00 13.19
CA LYS A 255 9.19 -13.41 13.26
C LYS A 255 8.45 -13.83 12.00
N LEU A 256 7.36 -13.15 11.66
CA LEU A 256 6.61 -13.42 10.44
C LEU A 256 7.42 -12.99 9.22
N TRP A 257 8.14 -11.87 9.30
CA TRP A 257 9.00 -11.41 8.22
C TRP A 257 9.98 -12.49 7.72
N ARG A 258 10.62 -13.26 8.62
CA ARG A 258 11.51 -14.38 8.24
C ARG A 258 10.86 -15.43 7.35
N LYS A 259 9.53 -15.59 7.44
CA LYS A 259 8.75 -16.50 6.59
C LYS A 259 8.35 -15.81 5.28
N PHE A 260 7.76 -14.63 5.39
CA PHE A 260 7.23 -13.91 4.23
C PHE A 260 8.30 -13.39 3.28
N LYS A 261 9.54 -13.18 3.75
CA LYS A 261 10.69 -12.79 2.92
C LYS A 261 11.28 -13.92 2.08
N LYS A 262 10.90 -15.17 2.34
CA LYS A 262 11.38 -16.29 1.52
C LYS A 262 10.83 -16.18 0.09
N PRO A 263 11.61 -16.56 -0.93
CA PRO A 263 11.14 -16.61 -2.30
C PRO A 263 9.92 -17.53 -2.43
N CYS A 264 9.04 -17.19 -3.36
CA CYS A 264 7.89 -18.00 -3.69
C CYS A 264 8.27 -19.03 -4.75
N VAL A 265 7.74 -20.24 -4.58
CA VAL A 265 7.88 -21.35 -5.53
C VAL A 265 6.71 -21.38 -6.51
N LYS A 266 5.52 -20.88 -6.11
CA LYS A 266 4.34 -20.72 -6.97
C LYS A 266 3.99 -19.24 -7.12
N ILE A 267 4.58 -18.57 -8.11
CA ILE A 267 4.51 -17.11 -8.27
C ILE A 267 3.08 -16.60 -8.48
N GLN A 268 2.27 -17.32 -9.26
CA GLN A 268 0.89 -16.94 -9.57
C GLN A 268 -0.03 -16.93 -8.34
N SER A 269 0.35 -17.63 -7.27
CA SER A 269 -0.37 -17.69 -6.00
C SER A 269 0.33 -16.89 -4.90
N CYS A 270 1.48 -16.28 -5.18
CA CYS A 270 2.25 -15.57 -4.19
C CYS A 270 2.05 -14.07 -4.31
N TYR A 271 1.24 -13.52 -3.41
CA TYR A 271 1.08 -12.08 -3.23
C TYR A 271 1.49 -11.72 -1.80
N PRO A 272 2.80 -11.77 -1.46
CA PRO A 272 3.30 -11.53 -0.12
C PRO A 272 2.68 -10.32 0.58
N GLU A 273 2.57 -9.21 -0.13
CA GLU A 273 2.00 -7.94 0.28
C GLU A 273 0.50 -8.02 0.62
N GLU A 274 -0.23 -8.98 0.05
CA GLU A 274 -1.64 -9.25 0.36
C GLU A 274 -1.82 -10.26 1.51
N HIS A 275 -0.74 -10.88 1.99
CA HIS A 275 -0.79 -11.95 2.98
C HIS A 275 -0.17 -11.53 4.31
N TYR A 276 0.98 -10.85 4.26
CA TYR A 276 1.82 -10.54 5.41
C TYR A 276 1.12 -9.63 6.43
N PHE A 277 0.65 -8.46 5.99
CA PHE A 277 0.01 -7.47 6.86
C PHE A 277 -1.29 -8.00 7.49
N PRO A 278 -2.24 -8.58 6.74
CA PRO A 278 -3.46 -9.11 7.36
C PRO A 278 -3.17 -10.28 8.30
N THR A 279 -2.20 -11.16 7.97
CA THR A 279 -1.80 -12.26 8.87
C THR A 279 -1.25 -11.70 10.18
N LEU A 280 -0.24 -10.82 10.12
CA LEU A 280 0.40 -10.24 11.29
C LEU A 280 -0.62 -9.52 12.19
N LEU A 281 -1.39 -8.58 11.63
CA LEU A 281 -2.30 -7.77 12.42
C LEU A 281 -3.46 -8.60 13.01
N SER A 282 -3.93 -9.63 12.31
CA SER A 282 -4.96 -10.54 12.85
C SER A 282 -4.46 -11.40 14.01
N MET A 283 -3.18 -11.76 14.02
CA MET A 283 -2.57 -12.57 15.07
C MET A 283 -2.23 -11.75 16.31
N GLU A 284 -1.75 -10.52 16.13
CA GLU A 284 -1.25 -9.68 17.21
C GLU A 284 -2.34 -8.77 17.82
N ASP A 285 -3.29 -8.27 17.03
CA ASP A 285 -4.40 -7.43 17.52
C ASP A 285 -5.72 -7.70 16.76
N PRO A 286 -6.38 -8.85 16.99
CA PRO A 286 -7.59 -9.25 16.25
C PRO A 286 -8.79 -8.31 16.44
N ASN A 287 -8.78 -7.47 17.47
CA ASN A 287 -9.86 -6.54 17.79
C ASN A 287 -9.53 -5.07 17.44
N GLY A 288 -8.27 -4.77 17.09
CA GLY A 288 -7.83 -3.44 16.68
C GLY A 288 -8.05 -3.15 15.19
N CYS A 289 -8.43 -4.16 14.40
CA CYS A 289 -8.67 -4.03 12.95
C CYS A 289 -10.15 -4.23 12.61
N THR A 290 -10.68 -3.42 11.70
CA THR A 290 -12.08 -3.50 11.23
C THR A 290 -12.33 -4.69 10.30
N ARG A 291 -11.27 -5.31 9.76
CA ARG A 291 -11.29 -6.32 8.69
C ARG A 291 -11.83 -5.78 7.36
N HIS A 292 -11.95 -4.46 7.23
CA HIS A 292 -12.40 -3.76 6.03
C HIS A 292 -11.35 -2.74 5.59
N THR A 293 -10.98 -2.75 4.31
CA THR A 293 -10.11 -1.73 3.71
C THR A 293 -10.94 -0.54 3.22
N LEU A 294 -10.38 0.68 3.29
CA LEU A 294 -11.02 1.89 2.75
C LEU A 294 -10.72 2.11 1.26
N THR A 295 -10.06 1.16 0.58
CA THR A 295 -9.76 1.25 -0.85
C THR A 295 -10.64 0.32 -1.66
N ARG A 296 -11.53 0.88 -2.49
CA ARG A 296 -12.37 0.12 -3.42
C ARG A 296 -11.54 -0.45 -4.56
N VAL A 297 -11.75 -1.73 -4.83
CA VAL A 297 -11.17 -2.44 -5.98
C VAL A 297 -12.29 -3.12 -6.74
N ASN A 298 -12.30 -3.00 -8.06
CA ASN A 298 -13.20 -3.75 -8.93
C ASN A 298 -12.49 -5.01 -9.45
N TRP A 299 -12.96 -6.18 -9.02
CA TRP A 299 -12.42 -7.48 -9.43
C TRP A 299 -13.21 -8.11 -10.58
N THR A 300 -14.26 -7.47 -11.10
CA THR A 300 -14.92 -7.91 -12.34
C THR A 300 -13.90 -7.92 -13.48
N ASP A 301 -13.93 -8.97 -14.31
CA ASP A 301 -13.03 -9.16 -15.46
C ASP A 301 -11.52 -9.11 -15.11
N SER A 302 -11.15 -9.52 -13.89
CA SER A 302 -9.75 -9.54 -13.49
C SER A 302 -8.89 -10.47 -14.37
N VAL A 303 -7.72 -10.01 -14.78
CA VAL A 303 -6.78 -10.77 -15.62
C VAL A 303 -5.43 -10.88 -14.92
N GLY A 304 -4.91 -12.10 -14.74
CA GLY A 304 -3.59 -12.34 -14.15
C GLY A 304 -3.42 -11.79 -12.72
N GLY A 305 -4.53 -11.71 -11.97
CA GLY A 305 -4.57 -11.11 -10.63
C GLY A 305 -4.48 -9.57 -10.63
N HIS A 306 -4.71 -8.91 -11.76
CA HIS A 306 -4.94 -7.47 -11.82
C HIS A 306 -6.44 -7.18 -11.80
N PRO A 307 -6.88 -6.20 -10.97
CA PRO A 307 -8.27 -5.76 -11.00
C PRO A 307 -8.57 -5.00 -12.29
N HIS A 308 -9.86 -4.79 -12.54
CA HIS A 308 -10.36 -3.93 -13.62
C HIS A 308 -9.66 -2.57 -13.59
N THR A 309 -9.29 -2.08 -14.77
CA THR A 309 -8.71 -0.75 -14.95
C THR A 309 -9.72 0.14 -15.65
N TYR A 310 -10.33 1.06 -14.90
CA TYR A 310 -11.25 2.04 -15.43
C TYR A 310 -10.56 2.91 -16.49
N GLN A 311 -11.21 3.02 -17.64
CA GLN A 311 -10.80 3.84 -18.77
C GLN A 311 -11.62 5.13 -18.84
N PRO A 312 -11.16 6.17 -19.58
CA PRO A 312 -11.84 7.46 -19.64
C PRO A 312 -13.35 7.40 -19.95
N PRO A 313 -13.86 6.53 -20.85
CA PRO A 313 -15.29 6.43 -21.12
C PRO A 313 -16.14 5.93 -19.95
N GLU A 314 -15.54 5.24 -18.99
CA GLU A 314 -16.25 4.73 -17.80
C GLU A 314 -16.30 5.74 -16.66
N VAL A 315 -15.45 6.78 -16.72
CA VAL A 315 -15.26 7.75 -15.64
C VAL A 315 -16.37 8.79 -15.68
N SER A 316 -17.37 8.61 -14.81
CA SER A 316 -18.53 9.48 -14.68
C SER A 316 -18.86 9.82 -13.21
N PRO A 317 -19.69 10.84 -12.94
CA PRO A 317 -20.17 11.12 -11.59
C PRO A 317 -20.86 9.92 -10.93
N GLU A 318 -21.68 9.18 -11.69
CA GLU A 318 -22.39 7.99 -11.22
C GLU A 318 -21.40 6.89 -10.79
N LEU A 319 -20.31 6.72 -11.53
CA LEU A 319 -19.24 5.80 -11.13
C LEU A 319 -18.63 6.23 -9.79
N ILE A 320 -18.32 7.51 -9.59
CA ILE A 320 -17.74 8.01 -8.34
C ILE A 320 -18.67 7.74 -7.15
N TYR A 321 -19.96 8.05 -7.27
CA TYR A 321 -20.94 7.75 -6.21
C TYR A 321 -21.02 6.25 -5.92
N LYS A 322 -21.08 5.41 -6.95
CA LYS A 322 -21.09 3.95 -6.80
C LYS A 322 -19.82 3.41 -6.14
N LEU A 323 -18.66 4.02 -6.40
CA LEU A 323 -17.39 3.59 -5.80
C LEU A 323 -17.31 3.92 -4.31
N ARG A 324 -18.03 4.94 -3.83
CA ARG A 324 -18.13 5.28 -2.40
C ARG A 324 -18.90 4.22 -1.60
N GLU A 325 -19.83 3.52 -2.23
CA GLU A 325 -20.68 2.53 -1.58
C GLU A 325 -19.92 1.28 -1.14
N SER A 326 -20.22 0.77 0.05
CA SER A 326 -19.67 -0.49 0.55
C SER A 326 -20.74 -1.32 1.28
N ASN A 327 -20.48 -2.61 1.45
CA ASN A 327 -21.32 -3.50 2.27
C ASN A 327 -21.00 -3.39 3.78
N SER A 328 -20.13 -2.45 4.16
CA SER A 328 -19.76 -2.15 5.54
C SER A 328 -20.48 -0.88 6.01
N THR A 329 -20.32 -0.54 7.29
CA THR A 329 -20.77 0.76 7.83
C THR A 329 -19.88 1.93 7.39
N TYR A 330 -18.78 1.65 6.67
CA TYR A 330 -17.81 2.64 6.21
C TYR A 330 -17.93 2.85 4.70
N SER A 331 -17.89 4.09 4.24
CA SER A 331 -17.71 4.38 2.82
C SER A 331 -16.25 4.10 2.40
N TYR A 332 -16.03 3.78 1.13
CA TYR A 332 -14.67 3.74 0.58
C TYR A 332 -14.13 5.16 0.41
N MET A 333 -12.88 5.35 0.79
CA MET A 333 -12.18 6.66 0.74
C MET A 333 -11.31 6.81 -0.50
N PHE A 334 -10.88 5.68 -1.05
CA PHE A 334 -10.03 5.61 -2.24
C PHE A 334 -10.57 4.57 -3.21
N ALA A 335 -10.25 4.69 -4.49
CA ALA A 335 -10.53 3.67 -5.49
C ALA A 335 -9.33 3.38 -6.39
N ARG A 336 -9.28 2.16 -6.89
CA ARG A 336 -8.34 1.70 -7.93
C ARG A 336 -8.99 0.60 -8.78
N LYS A 337 -8.56 0.37 -10.02
CA LYS A 337 -7.41 0.97 -10.71
C LYS A 337 -7.89 1.90 -11.83
N PHE A 338 -7.28 3.07 -11.95
CA PHE A 338 -7.58 4.01 -13.04
C PHE A 338 -6.41 4.10 -14.02
N SER A 339 -6.71 4.19 -15.31
CA SER A 339 -5.70 4.48 -16.33
C SER A 339 -5.26 5.95 -16.25
N PRO A 340 -3.98 6.27 -16.51
CA PRO A 340 -3.49 7.66 -16.52
C PRO A 340 -4.35 8.62 -17.38
N ASP A 341 -4.87 8.12 -18.50
CA ASP A 341 -5.72 8.89 -19.42
C ASP A 341 -7.05 9.36 -18.79
N SER A 342 -7.46 8.75 -17.67
CA SER A 342 -8.66 9.13 -16.92
C SER A 342 -8.51 10.46 -16.18
N LEU A 343 -7.29 11.01 -16.07
CA LEU A 343 -7.02 12.24 -15.30
C LEU A 343 -7.91 13.40 -15.74
N LYS A 344 -8.08 13.61 -17.05
CA LYS A 344 -8.86 14.73 -17.57
C LYS A 344 -10.30 14.68 -17.06
N SER A 345 -10.99 13.55 -17.24
CA SER A 345 -12.37 13.35 -16.78
C SER A 345 -12.48 13.52 -15.27
N LEU A 346 -11.53 12.98 -14.50
CA LEU A 346 -11.50 13.14 -13.04
C LEU A 346 -11.34 14.60 -12.62
N MET A 347 -10.49 15.37 -13.31
CA MET A 347 -10.27 16.78 -13.01
C MET A 347 -11.49 17.65 -13.33
N GLU A 348 -12.24 17.35 -14.39
CA GLU A 348 -13.47 18.05 -14.77
C GLU A 348 -14.56 17.94 -13.70
N MET A 349 -14.57 16.87 -12.91
CA MET A 349 -15.55 16.63 -11.84
C MET A 349 -14.97 16.73 -10.42
N ALA A 350 -13.72 17.15 -10.26
CA ALA A 350 -13.02 17.13 -8.98
C ALA A 350 -13.76 17.94 -7.90
N ASP A 351 -14.13 19.18 -8.19
CA ASP A 351 -14.74 20.08 -7.20
C ASP A 351 -16.27 19.91 -7.10
N SER A 352 -16.91 19.45 -8.19
CA SER A 352 -18.37 19.34 -8.27
C SER A 352 -18.90 17.97 -7.81
N VAL A 353 -18.05 16.94 -7.80
CA VAL A 353 -18.43 15.55 -7.47
C VAL A 353 -17.47 14.93 -6.46
N ILE A 354 -16.19 14.79 -6.81
CA ILE A 354 -15.23 13.97 -6.00
C ILE A 354 -15.01 14.58 -4.61
N PHE A 355 -14.79 15.89 -4.54
CA PHE A 355 -14.55 16.62 -3.28
C PHE A 355 -15.79 17.35 -2.76
N LYS A 356 -16.96 17.01 -3.31
CA LYS A 356 -18.26 17.44 -2.81
C LYS A 356 -18.87 16.29 -1.99
N ASP A 357 -18.66 16.37 -0.68
CA ASP A 357 -19.08 15.35 0.30
C ASP A 357 -20.51 15.53 0.80
#